data_AF-A0A7S2TP83-F1
#
_entry.id   AF-A0A7S2TP83-F1
#
_cell.length_a   1.000
_cell.length_b   1.000
_cell.length_c   1.000
_cell.angle_alpha   90.00
_cell.angle_beta   90.00
_cell.angle_gamma   90.00
#
_symmetry.space_group_name_H-M   'P 1'
#
loop_
_entity.id
_entity.type
_entity.pdbx_description
1 polymer ?
#
loop_
_entity_poly.entity_id
_entity_poly.type
_entity_poly.pdbx_seq_one_letter_code
_entity_poly.pdbx_strand_id
1 'polypeptide(L)'
;AHPRTCGLLGMPFSWGQPRGGTDQGPEMMRKRGLPDYITKLEWRLEEYGDIKFEEPRRDDPYLEGFRLKNSYAVGKACQKLAEKSYEVAKKGQFSLLIGGDHSIALGSIAGLLKARPDMA
;
A
#
# COMPACT_ATOMS: atom_id res chain seq x y z
N ALA A 1 28.74 -6.76 0.69
CA ALA A 1 27.40 -6.55 0.10
C ALA A 1 26.95 -5.13 0.42
N HIS A 2 26.37 -4.39 -0.52
CA HIS A 2 25.84 -3.05 -0.25
C HIS A 2 24.68 -3.16 0.78
N PRO A 3 24.45 -2.17 1.67
CA PRO A 3 23.33 -2.23 2.59
C PRO A 3 22.03 -2.37 1.79
N ARG A 4 21.19 -3.32 2.20
CA ARG A 4 19.90 -3.58 1.55
C ARG A 4 18.97 -2.39 1.84
N THR A 5 18.30 -1.85 0.83
CA THR A 5 17.38 -0.71 0.99
C THR A 5 15.94 -1.21 1.10
N CYS A 6 15.26 -0.82 2.18
CA CYS A 6 13.84 -1.03 2.41
C CYS A 6 13.09 0.27 2.07
N GLY A 7 12.21 0.23 1.08
CA GLY A 7 11.30 1.32 0.76
C GLY A 7 9.99 1.15 1.53
N LEU A 8 9.68 2.07 2.44
CA LEU A 8 8.49 2.01 3.30
C LEU A 8 7.37 2.89 2.72
N LEU A 9 6.25 2.25 2.38
CA LEU A 9 5.03 2.87 1.85
C LEU A 9 3.86 2.61 2.81
N GLY A 10 3.11 3.66 3.15
CA GLY A 10 1.88 3.52 3.92
C GLY A 10 0.63 3.64 3.04
N MET A 11 -0.39 2.84 3.35
CA MET A 11 -1.70 2.89 2.72
C MET A 11 -2.79 2.86 3.79
N PRO A 12 -3.16 4.02 4.37
CA PRO A 12 -4.12 4.10 5.48
C PRO A 12 -5.55 3.91 4.95
N PHE A 13 -5.95 2.66 4.69
CA PHE A 13 -7.17 2.33 3.96
C PHE A 13 -8.11 1.39 4.74
N SER A 14 -9.41 1.67 4.74
CA SER A 14 -10.42 0.83 5.41
C SER A 14 -11.70 0.61 4.61
N TRP A 15 -11.74 1.09 3.36
CA TRP A 15 -12.95 1.16 2.55
C TRP A 15 -13.30 -0.14 1.81
N GLY A 16 -12.41 -1.13 1.79
CA GLY A 16 -12.68 -2.46 1.21
C GLY A 16 -13.57 -3.33 2.11
N GLN A 17 -13.84 -2.89 3.34
CA GLN A 17 -14.59 -3.61 4.35
C GLN A 17 -15.49 -2.64 5.17
N PRO A 18 -16.34 -3.11 6.10
CA PRO A 18 -17.37 -2.25 6.70
C PRO A 18 -16.95 -1.45 7.94
N ARG A 19 -15.77 -1.67 8.50
CA ARG A 19 -15.28 -1.08 9.75
C ARG A 19 -14.23 -0.01 9.46
N GLY A 20 -14.04 0.94 10.37
CA GLY A 20 -12.84 1.77 10.38
C GLY A 20 -11.70 1.11 11.16
N GLY A 21 -10.57 1.80 11.28
CA GLY A 21 -9.49 1.50 12.21
C GLY A 21 -8.29 0.80 11.56
N THR A 22 -8.48 0.04 10.48
CA THR A 22 -7.35 -0.52 9.73
C THR A 22 -6.51 0.60 9.09
N ASP A 23 -7.14 1.72 8.74
CA ASP A 23 -6.49 2.93 8.23
C ASP A 23 -5.45 3.53 9.21
N GLN A 24 -5.53 3.24 10.50
CA GLN A 24 -4.55 3.70 11.50
C GLN A 24 -3.28 2.85 11.54
N GLY A 25 -3.28 1.69 10.88
CA GLY A 25 -2.17 0.73 10.85
C GLY A 25 -0.82 1.34 10.49
N PRO A 26 -0.70 2.12 9.38
CA PRO A 26 0.57 2.72 8.96
C PRO A 26 1.17 3.66 10.01
N GLU A 27 0.36 4.55 10.57
CA GLU A 27 0.82 5.48 11.61
C GLU A 27 1.22 4.74 12.89
N MET A 28 0.42 3.75 13.31
CA MET A 28 0.69 2.96 14.52
C MET A 28 2.01 2.18 14.39
N MET A 29 2.28 1.57 13.23
CA MET A 29 3.53 0.83 12.99
C MET A 29 4.74 1.76 13.04
N ARG A 30 4.63 2.98 12.48
CA ARG A 30 5.69 3.99 12.58
C ARG A 30 5.93 4.41 14.03
N LYS A 31 4.86 4.74 14.77
CA LYS A 31 4.94 5.14 16.20
C LYS A 31 5.52 4.05 17.10
N ARG A 32 5.32 2.77 16.76
CA ARG A 32 5.89 1.63 17.50
C ARG A 32 7.35 1.31 17.14
N GLY A 33 8.00 2.17 16.35
CA GLY A 33 9.43 2.09 16.07
C GLY A 33 9.80 1.17 14.91
N LEU A 34 8.86 0.82 14.01
CA LEU A 34 9.19 0.01 12.83
C LEU A 34 10.39 0.59 12.03
N PRO A 35 10.47 1.90 11.76
CA PRO A 35 11.66 2.51 11.15
C PRO A 35 12.97 2.20 11.89
N ASP A 36 12.96 2.32 13.23
CA ASP A 36 14.13 2.07 14.08
C ASP A 36 14.52 0.59 14.08
N TYR A 37 13.55 -0.32 14.01
CA TYR A 37 13.83 -1.76 13.89
C TYR A 37 14.49 -2.08 12.55
N ILE A 38 14.04 -1.47 11.45
CA ILE A 38 14.65 -1.69 10.12
C ILE A 38 16.11 -1.23 10.10
N THR A 39 16.40 -0.06 10.68
CA THR A 39 17.77 0.46 10.75
C THR A 39 18.66 -0.36 11.70
N LYS A 40 18.11 -0.86 12.81
CA LYS A 40 18.82 -1.80 13.72
C LYS A 40 19.20 -3.12 13.05
N LEU A 41 18.48 -3.55 12.01
CA LEU A 41 18.81 -4.71 11.19
C LEU A 41 19.88 -4.40 10.12
N GLU A 42 20.49 -3.22 10.16
CA GLU A 42 21.49 -2.73 9.20
C GLU A 42 20.95 -2.54 7.76
N TRP A 43 19.63 -2.33 7.63
CA TRP A 43 19.02 -1.92 6.36
C TRP A 43 18.97 -0.41 6.25
N ARG A 44 19.15 0.10 5.02
CA ARG A 44 18.83 1.50 4.71
C ARG A 44 17.31 1.63 4.58
N LEU A 45 16.71 2.56 5.31
CA LEU A 45 15.30 2.90 5.16
C LEU A 45 15.14 4.08 4.19
N GLU A 46 14.22 3.96 3.23
CA GLU A 46 13.72 5.08 2.42
C GLU A 46 12.21 5.21 2.67
N GLU A 47 11.78 6.34 3.23
CA GLU A 47 10.38 6.62 3.52
C GLU A 47 9.70 7.28 2.32
N TYR A 48 8.56 6.72 1.92
CA TYR A 48 7.71 7.27 0.85
C TYR A 48 6.42 7.89 1.39
N GLY A 49 6.21 7.84 2.71
CA GLY A 49 5.03 8.37 3.37
C GLY A 49 3.77 7.57 3.04
N ASP A 50 2.62 8.21 3.24
CA ASP A 50 1.31 7.62 3.02
C ASP A 50 0.74 8.02 1.67
N ILE A 51 0.22 7.03 0.94
CA ILE A 51 -0.40 7.25 -0.36
C ILE A 51 -1.69 8.05 -0.18
N LYS A 52 -1.81 9.11 -0.97
CA LYS A 52 -3.02 9.94 -1.04
C LYS A 52 -4.00 9.30 -2.01
N PHE A 53 -5.22 9.09 -1.53
CA PHE A 53 -6.32 8.55 -2.32
C PHE A 53 -7.58 9.37 -2.06
N GLU A 54 -8.58 9.20 -2.92
CA GLU A 54 -9.89 9.80 -2.73
C GLU A 54 -10.77 8.84 -1.94
N GLU A 55 -11.43 9.34 -0.89
CA GLU A 55 -12.38 8.55 -0.12
C GLU A 55 -13.66 8.28 -0.94
N PRO A 56 -14.38 7.18 -0.66
CA PRO A 56 -15.64 6.88 -1.33
C PRO A 56 -16.65 8.00 -1.17
N ARG A 57 -17.30 8.37 -2.27
CA ARG A 57 -18.36 9.38 -2.32
C ARG A 57 -19.70 8.74 -2.63
N ARG A 58 -20.79 9.43 -2.27
CA ARG A 58 -22.16 8.95 -2.52
C ARG A 58 -22.51 8.85 -4.01
N ASP A 59 -21.88 9.69 -4.82
CA ASP A 59 -22.05 9.77 -6.28
C ASP A 59 -21.03 8.92 -7.06
N ASP A 60 -20.22 8.11 -6.38
CA ASP A 60 -19.28 7.23 -7.08
C ASP A 60 -20.01 6.19 -7.93
N PRO A 61 -19.50 5.88 -9.14
CA PRO A 61 -20.06 4.83 -9.98
C PRO A 61 -20.17 3.49 -9.25
N TYR A 62 -21.30 2.81 -9.41
CA TYR A 62 -21.53 1.47 -8.86
C TYR A 62 -21.81 0.47 -9.98
N LEU A 63 -21.46 -0.79 -9.75
CA LEU A 63 -21.71 -1.89 -10.68
C LEU A 63 -23.02 -2.58 -10.30
N GLU A 64 -24.04 -2.42 -11.13
CA GLU A 64 -25.32 -3.12 -10.96
C GLU A 64 -25.15 -4.64 -11.03
N GLY A 65 -25.87 -5.36 -10.17
CA GLY A 65 -25.81 -6.82 -10.08
C GLY A 65 -24.64 -7.38 -9.28
N PHE A 66 -23.70 -6.55 -8.81
CA PHE A 66 -22.55 -6.99 -8.01
C PHE A 66 -22.62 -6.48 -6.57
N ARG A 67 -22.28 -7.36 -5.60
CA ARG A 67 -22.20 -7.00 -4.18
C ARG A 67 -20.79 -6.56 -3.82
N LEU A 68 -20.35 -5.44 -4.40
CA LEU A 68 -19.03 -4.86 -4.15
C LEU A 68 -19.16 -3.53 -3.41
N LYS A 69 -18.52 -3.43 -2.24
CA LYS A 69 -18.53 -2.21 -1.42
C LYS A 69 -17.46 -1.25 -1.93
N ASN A 70 -17.84 0.01 -2.16
CA ASN A 70 -16.93 1.10 -2.53
C ASN A 70 -15.99 0.77 -3.72
N SER A 71 -16.43 -0.07 -4.65
CA SER A 71 -15.56 -0.68 -5.67
C SER A 71 -14.81 0.34 -6.53
N TYR A 72 -15.46 1.46 -6.86
CA TYR A 72 -14.84 2.55 -7.60
C TYR A 72 -13.66 3.17 -6.83
N ALA A 73 -13.89 3.59 -5.59
CA ALA A 73 -12.85 4.17 -4.74
C ALA A 73 -11.73 3.16 -4.43
N VAL A 74 -12.07 1.91 -4.14
CA VAL A 74 -11.09 0.82 -3.94
C VAL A 74 -10.23 0.62 -5.19
N GLY A 75 -10.84 0.59 -6.37
CA GLY A 75 -10.12 0.46 -7.65
C GLY A 75 -9.17 1.63 -7.90
N LYS A 76 -9.64 2.87 -7.69
CA LYS A 76 -8.81 4.09 -7.83
C LYS A 76 -7.64 4.12 -6.84
N ALA A 77 -7.90 3.74 -5.60
CA ALA A 77 -6.88 3.63 -4.56
C ALA A 77 -5.83 2.55 -4.90
N CYS A 78 -6.27 1.38 -5.37
CA CYS A 78 -5.38 0.30 -5.82
C CYS A 78 -4.54 0.71 -7.05
N GLN A 79 -5.10 1.50 -7.97
CA GLN A 79 -4.35 2.03 -9.11
C GLN A 79 -3.19 2.93 -8.65
N LYS A 80 -3.46 3.90 -7.76
CA LYS A 80 -2.42 4.77 -7.19
C LYS A 80 -1.36 3.97 -6.42
N LEU A 81 -1.79 2.95 -5.69
CA LEU A 81 -0.91 2.04 -4.96
C LEU A 81 -0.01 1.20 -5.89
N ALA A 82 -0.54 0.71 -7.00
CA ALA A 82 0.22 -0.04 -7.99
C ALA A 82 1.33 0.82 -8.62
N GLU A 83 1.02 2.07 -8.95
CA GLU A 83 2.00 3.03 -9.49
C GLU A 83 3.15 3.26 -8.49
N LYS A 84 2.83 3.54 -7.22
CA LYS A 84 3.85 3.75 -6.18
C LYS A 84 4.64 2.49 -5.83
N SER A 85 3.99 1.34 -5.75
CA SER A 85 4.68 0.06 -5.49
C SER A 85 5.64 -0.28 -6.63
N TYR A 86 5.25 -0.01 -7.88
CA TYR A 86 6.11 -0.15 -9.05
C TYR A 86 7.33 0.78 -9.00
N GLU A 87 7.13 2.07 -8.66
CA GLU A 87 8.23 3.04 -8.51
C GLU A 87 9.29 2.57 -7.50
N VAL A 88 8.87 2.07 -6.34
CA VAL A 88 9.77 1.56 -5.29
C VAL A 88 10.48 0.29 -5.74
N ALA A 89 9.73 -0.68 -6.28
CA ALA A 89 10.29 -1.96 -6.71
C ALA A 89 11.27 -1.80 -7.89
N LYS A 90 10.99 -0.89 -8.82
CA LYS A 90 11.88 -0.58 -9.96
C LYS A 90 13.25 -0.04 -9.53
N LYS A 91 13.34 0.60 -8.35
CA LYS A 91 14.62 1.03 -7.76
C LYS A 91 15.43 -0.13 -7.17
N GLY A 92 14.96 -1.37 -7.25
CA GLY A 92 15.61 -2.55 -6.65
C GLY A 92 15.51 -2.60 -5.13
N GLN A 93 14.60 -1.83 -4.54
CA GLN A 93 14.36 -1.80 -3.09
C GLN A 93 13.44 -2.94 -2.67
N PHE A 94 13.58 -3.39 -1.42
CA PHE A 94 12.55 -4.20 -0.79
C PHE A 94 11.34 -3.29 -0.48
N SER A 95 10.22 -3.52 -1.17
CA SER A 95 8.99 -2.74 -0.99
C SER A 95 8.23 -3.23 0.25
N LEU A 96 8.35 -2.50 1.36
CA LEU A 96 7.57 -2.74 2.57
C LEU A 96 6.32 -1.86 2.55
N LEU A 97 5.17 -2.48 2.28
CA LEU A 97 3.88 -1.82 2.34
C LEU A 97 3.19 -2.08 3.67
N ILE A 98 2.85 -1.02 4.37
CA ILE A 98 2.02 -1.08 5.57
C ILE A 98 0.64 -0.57 5.20
N GLY A 99 -0.31 -1.47 5.26
CA GLY A 99 -1.68 -1.23 4.87
C GLY A 99 -2.60 -0.83 5.99
N GLY A 100 -3.86 -0.66 5.57
CA GLY A 100 -5.00 -1.03 6.36
C GLY A 100 -5.62 -2.33 5.86
N ASP A 101 -6.85 -2.30 5.35
CA ASP A 101 -7.54 -3.53 4.95
C ASP A 101 -6.89 -4.25 3.75
N HIS A 102 -7.20 -5.54 3.59
CA HIS A 102 -6.47 -6.39 2.64
C HIS A 102 -6.82 -6.15 1.17
N SER A 103 -7.82 -5.30 0.84
CA SER A 103 -8.14 -4.97 -0.56
C SER A 103 -6.98 -4.32 -1.29
N ILE A 104 -6.09 -3.65 -0.55
CA ILE A 104 -4.88 -3.01 -1.08
C ILE A 104 -3.90 -4.01 -1.71
N ALA A 105 -4.00 -5.30 -1.39
CA ALA A 105 -3.15 -6.33 -1.96
C ALA A 105 -3.25 -6.37 -3.50
N LEU A 106 -4.43 -6.03 -4.05
CA LEU A 106 -4.64 -5.91 -5.50
C LEU A 106 -3.66 -4.90 -6.11
N GLY A 107 -3.56 -3.70 -5.53
CA GLY A 107 -2.68 -2.65 -6.03
C GLY A 107 -1.21 -2.98 -5.81
N SER A 108 -0.84 -3.47 -4.63
CA SER A 108 0.56 -3.77 -4.32
C SER A 108 1.11 -4.88 -5.21
N ILE A 109 0.39 -6.02 -5.34
CA ILE A 109 0.80 -7.14 -6.18
C ILE A 109 0.90 -6.71 -7.65
N ALA A 110 -0.08 -5.95 -8.16
CA ALA A 110 -0.04 -5.46 -9.53
C ALA A 110 1.20 -4.58 -9.81
N GLY A 111 1.54 -3.68 -8.88
CA GLY A 111 2.74 -2.85 -9.01
C GLY A 111 4.04 -3.64 -8.92
N LEU A 112 4.10 -4.61 -8.01
CA LEU A 112 5.27 -5.48 -7.82
C LEU A 112 5.51 -6.37 -9.04
N LEU A 113 4.49 -7.07 -9.53
CA LEU A 113 4.58 -7.92 -10.71
C LEU A 113 4.99 -7.15 -11.97
N LYS A 114 4.55 -5.89 -12.09
CA LYS A 114 4.98 -5.01 -13.19
C LYS A 114 6.49 -4.71 -13.14
N ALA A 115 7.09 -4.58 -11.95
CA ALA A 115 8.53 -4.35 -11.79
C ALA A 115 9.34 -5.64 -11.81
N ARG A 116 8.74 -6.76 -11.37
CA ARG A 116 9.36 -8.07 -11.14
C ARG A 116 8.45 -9.17 -11.68
N PRO A 117 8.42 -9.38 -13.01
CA PRO A 117 7.52 -10.35 -13.64
C PRO A 117 7.80 -11.81 -13.23
N ASP A 118 9.00 -12.08 -12.70
CA ASP A 118 9.48 -13.37 -12.21
C ASP A 118 8.88 -13.80 -10.87
N MET A 119 8.07 -12.95 -10.22
CA MET A 119 7.38 -13.27 -8.97
C MET A 119 6.08 -14.07 -9.16
N ALA A 120 5.62 -14.26 -10.40
CA ALA A 120 4.36 -14.93 -10.74
C ALA A 120 4.46 -16.47 -10.70
#